data_AF-A0AAV4VZX4-F1
#
_entry.id   AF-A0AAV4VZX4-F1
#
_cell.length_a   1.000
_cell.length_b   1.000
_cell.length_c   1.000
_cell.angle_alpha   90.00
_cell.angle_beta   90.00
_cell.angle_gamma   90.00
#
_symmetry.space_group_name_H-M   'P 1'
#
loop_
_entity.id
_entity.type
_entity.pdbx_description
1 polymer ?
#
loop_
_entity_poly.entity_id
_entity_poly.type
_entity_poly.pdbx_seq_one_letter_code
_entity_poly.pdbx_strand_id
1 'polypeptide(L)'
;MLLLQEEMRPRIVHFLPTDASPGEQREDNLSGCLATIIFVRDVNEKGEEVSAYMDYAHRLKTENWTVYFKGEKKLVPLESDLRQVHGYK
;
A
#
# COMPACT_ATOMS: atom_id res chain seq x y z
N MET A 1 25.72 -3.83 17.03
CA MET A 1 25.74 -4.21 15.59
C MET A 1 25.64 -5.73 15.50
N LEU A 2 24.41 -6.23 15.37
CA LEU A 2 23.99 -7.61 15.08
C LEU A 2 22.57 -7.42 14.50
N LEU A 3 22.45 -7.25 13.18
CA LEU A 3 22.17 -8.28 12.18
C LEU A 3 20.76 -8.91 12.30
N LEU A 4 19.97 -8.66 11.26
CA LEU A 4 19.11 -9.59 10.50
C LEU A 4 17.60 -9.31 10.49
N GLN A 5 17.12 -9.04 9.27
CA GLN A 5 15.76 -9.32 8.77
C GLN A 5 14.59 -8.45 9.24
N GLU A 6 14.74 -7.13 9.22
CA GLU A 6 13.57 -6.31 8.83
C GLU A 6 13.44 -6.32 7.30
N GLU A 7 13.00 -7.49 6.83
CA GLU A 7 12.48 -7.74 5.49
C GLU A 7 11.69 -6.54 4.97
N MET A 8 11.93 -6.24 3.69
CA MET A 8 11.31 -5.19 2.87
C MET A 8 9.78 -5.23 2.87
N ARG A 9 9.15 -4.87 3.98
CA ARG A 9 7.72 -4.58 4.03
C ARG A 9 7.52 -3.20 3.40
N PRO A 10 6.62 -3.05 2.40
CA PRO A 10 6.24 -1.72 1.97
C PRO A 10 5.81 -0.95 3.21
N ARG A 11 6.51 0.15 3.50
CA ARG A 11 6.14 1.05 4.60
C ARG A 11 4.86 1.73 4.16
N ILE A 12 3.73 1.15 4.52
CA ILE A 12 2.45 1.83 4.41
C ILE A 12 2.50 2.96 5.42
N VAL A 13 2.87 4.16 4.95
CA VAL A 13 2.79 5.37 5.76
C VAL A 13 1.32 5.76 5.78
N HIS A 14 0.57 5.18 6.72
CA HIS A 14 -0.83 5.52 6.99
C HIS A 14 -0.90 6.93 7.59
N PHE A 15 -1.89 7.70 7.14
CA PHE A 15 -2.28 8.95 7.78
C PHE A 15 -3.75 8.83 8.19
N LEU A 16 -4.05 8.15 9.31
CA LEU A 16 -5.42 7.93 9.83
C LEU A 16 -5.44 7.64 11.34
N PRO A 17 -6.60 7.85 12.03
CA PRO A 17 -6.72 7.80 13.48
C PRO A 17 -6.38 6.41 14.02
N THR A 18 -5.59 6.39 15.08
CA THR A 18 -4.81 5.24 15.55
C THR A 18 -5.59 4.22 16.38
N ASP A 19 -6.92 4.35 16.49
CA ASP A 19 -7.77 3.62 17.42
C ASP A 19 -8.71 2.57 16.78
N ALA A 20 -8.96 2.61 15.47
CA ALA A 20 -9.80 1.62 14.78
C ALA A 20 -9.02 0.35 14.39
N SER A 21 -9.64 -0.83 14.48
CA SER A 21 -9.04 -2.09 14.03
C SER A 21 -8.94 -2.17 12.50
N PRO A 22 -8.03 -2.99 11.91
CA PRO A 22 -7.89 -3.12 10.46
C PRO A 22 -9.18 -3.58 9.75
N GLY A 23 -10.07 -4.30 10.45
CA GLY A 23 -11.36 -4.73 9.93
C GLY A 23 -12.33 -3.57 9.79
N GLU A 24 -12.49 -2.76 10.85
CA GLU A 24 -13.34 -1.57 10.85
C GLU A 24 -12.87 -0.54 9.83
N GLN A 25 -11.55 -0.31 9.74
CA GLN A 25 -10.98 0.59 8.73
C GLN A 25 -11.35 0.16 7.30
N ARG A 26 -11.34 -1.14 7.00
CA ARG A 26 -11.74 -1.64 5.68
C ARG A 26 -13.21 -1.38 5.40
N GLU A 27 -14.06 -1.64 6.38
CA GLU A 27 -15.50 -1.43 6.26
C GLU A 27 -15.83 0.05 6.03
N ASP A 28 -15.18 0.96 6.76
CA ASP A 28 -15.36 2.39 6.60
C ASP A 28 -14.86 2.93 5.25
N ASN A 29 -13.76 2.38 4.73
CA ASN A 29 -13.29 2.71 3.38
C ASN A 29 -14.22 2.15 2.29
N LEU A 30 -14.82 0.97 2.51
CA LEU A 30 -15.78 0.39 1.58
C LEU A 30 -17.09 1.19 1.56
N SER A 31 -17.60 1.56 2.73
CA SER A 31 -18.82 2.37 2.89
C SER A 31 -18.65 3.82 2.42
N GLY A 32 -17.41 4.30 2.34
CA GLY A 32 -17.09 5.69 1.95
C GLY A 32 -17.12 6.67 3.12
N CYS A 33 -17.27 6.18 4.36
CA CYS A 33 -17.15 6.99 5.57
C CYS A 33 -15.72 7.44 5.85
N LEU A 34 -14.73 6.75 5.25
CA LEU A 34 -13.31 7.01 5.43
C LEU A 34 -12.62 7.10 4.08
N ALA A 35 -11.79 8.13 3.89
CA ALA A 35 -10.91 8.26 2.75
C ALA A 35 -9.47 8.03 3.21
N THR A 36 -8.89 6.89 2.81
CA THR A 36 -7.50 6.56 3.15
C THR A 36 -6.62 6.64 1.93
N ILE A 37 -5.57 7.47 2.00
CA ILE A 37 -4.47 7.43 1.04
C ILE A 37 -3.34 6.62 1.66
N ILE A 38 -2.84 5.63 0.93
CA ILE A 38 -1.68 4.84 1.33
C ILE A 38 -0.48 5.17 0.43
N PHE A 39 0.69 5.32 1.04
CA PHE A 39 1.95 5.39 0.33
C PHE A 39 2.54 3.99 0.18
N VAL A 40 2.83 3.58 -1.06
CA VAL A 40 3.45 2.29 -1.37
C VAL A 40 4.79 2.56 -2.05
N ARG A 41 5.83 1.84 -1.61
CA ARG A 41 7.17 1.87 -2.20
C ARG A 41 7.66 0.45 -2.45
N ASP A 42 8.25 0.24 -3.61
CA ASP A 42 8.92 -0.99 -4.01
C ASP A 42 10.18 -0.70 -4.84
N VAL A 43 10.98 -1.73 -5.13
CA VAL A 43 12.09 -1.71 -6.07
C VAL A 43 11.76 -2.66 -7.21
N ASN A 44 11.78 -2.17 -8.45
CA ASN A 44 11.48 -2.99 -9.62
C ASN A 44 12.65 -3.95 -9.95
N GLU A 45 12.44 -4.86 -10.88
CA GLU A 45 13.47 -5.83 -11.32
C GLU A 45 14.74 -5.17 -11.90
N LYS A 46 14.65 -3.89 -12.30
CA LYS A 46 15.78 -3.10 -12.82
C LYS A 46 16.58 -2.39 -11.71
N GLY A 47 16.19 -2.56 -10.44
CA GLY A 47 16.81 -1.92 -9.29
C GLY A 47 16.36 -0.47 -9.05
N GLU A 48 15.31 -0.01 -9.73
CA GLU A 48 14.80 1.36 -9.58
C GLU A 48 13.72 1.38 -8.49
N GLU A 49 13.78 2.38 -7.60
CA GLU A 49 12.70 2.60 -6.64
C GLU A 49 11.45 3.08 -7.38
N VAL A 50 10.33 2.39 -7.16
CA VAL A 50 9.01 2.81 -7.62
C VAL A 50 8.15 3.10 -6.41
N SER A 51 7.50 4.26 -6.37
CA SER A 51 6.61 4.62 -5.28
C SER A 51 5.36 5.32 -5.77
N ALA A 52 4.27 5.19 -5.05
CA ALA A 52 3.04 5.92 -5.35
C ALA A 52 2.18 6.20 -4.13
N TYR A 53 1.39 7.27 -4.25
CA TYR A 53 0.22 7.49 -3.42
C TYR A 53 -0.99 6.82 -4.08
N MET A 54 -1.72 6.03 -3.30
CA MET A 54 -2.85 5.26 -3.76
C MET A 54 -4.07 5.54 -2.91
N ASP A 55 -5.23 5.69 -3.54
CA ASP A 55 -6.53 5.69 -2.86
C ASP A 55 -6.89 4.24 -2.48
N TYR A 56 -6.87 3.97 -1.19
CA TYR A 56 -7.15 2.64 -0.65
C TYR A 56 -8.58 2.21 -0.91
N ALA A 57 -9.56 3.11 -0.72
CA ALA A 57 -10.97 2.81 -0.92
C ALA A 57 -11.26 2.49 -2.40
N HIS A 58 -10.65 3.24 -3.31
CA HIS A 58 -10.75 2.98 -4.74
C HIS A 58 -10.22 1.60 -5.10
N ARG A 59 -8.96 1.28 -4.71
CA ARG A 59 -8.34 0.02 -5.09
C ARG A 59 -8.97 -1.18 -4.39
N LEU A 60 -9.50 -1.00 -3.17
CA LEU A 60 -10.24 -2.03 -2.44
C LEU A 60 -11.53 -2.46 -3.18
N LYS A 61 -12.11 -1.56 -3.98
CA LYS A 61 -13.32 -1.82 -4.79
C LYS A 61 -12.98 -2.39 -6.17
N THR A 62 -11.85 -2.03 -6.76
CA THR A 62 -11.51 -2.36 -8.16
C THR A 62 -10.61 -3.59 -8.32
N GLU A 63 -9.91 -4.03 -7.27
CA GLU A 63 -9.00 -5.19 -7.30
C GLU A 63 -9.38 -6.24 -6.24
N ASN A 64 -9.00 -7.50 -6.45
CA ASN A 64 -9.14 -8.53 -5.42
C ASN A 64 -8.03 -8.40 -4.37
N TRP A 65 -8.36 -7.89 -3.19
CA TRP A 65 -7.39 -7.70 -2.10
C TRP A 65 -7.03 -8.95 -1.31
N THR A 66 -7.76 -10.05 -1.52
CA THR A 66 -7.53 -11.32 -0.79
C THR A 66 -6.11 -11.83 -1.00
N VAL A 67 -5.56 -11.69 -2.21
CA VAL A 67 -4.21 -12.14 -2.54
C VAL A 67 -3.13 -11.32 -1.83
N TYR A 68 -3.39 -10.04 -1.56
CA TYR A 68 -2.49 -9.19 -0.78
C TYR A 68 -2.54 -9.56 0.70
N PHE A 69 -3.75 -9.79 1.24
CA PHE A 69 -3.91 -10.21 2.64
C PHE A 69 -3.32 -11.59 2.94
N LYS A 70 -3.35 -12.49 1.96
CA LYS A 70 -2.70 -13.81 2.05
C LYS A 70 -1.19 -13.77 1.82
N GLY A 71 -0.64 -12.64 1.36
CA GLY A 71 0.78 -12.52 1.01
C GLY A 71 1.16 -13.25 -0.30
N GLU A 72 0.18 -13.65 -1.11
CA GLU A 72 0.40 -14.32 -2.41
C GLU A 72 0.89 -13.34 -3.48
N LYS A 73 0.57 -12.05 -3.34
CA LYS A 73 0.99 -10.98 -4.25
C LYS A 73 1.57 -9.82 -3.44
N LYS A 74 2.62 -9.18 -3.95
CA LYS A 74 3.19 -7.95 -3.38
C LYS A 74 2.37 -6.74 -3.83
N LEU A 75 2.06 -5.85 -2.90
CA LEU A 75 1.42 -4.58 -3.24
C LEU A 75 2.47 -3.64 -3.85
N VAL A 76 2.25 -3.25 -5.11
CA VAL A 76 3.14 -2.38 -5.87
C VAL A 76 2.37 -1.20 -6.47
N PRO A 77 3.04 -0.07 -6.72
CA PRO A 77 2.47 1.05 -7.48
C PRO A 77 1.92 0.62 -8.83
N LEU A 78 0.72 1.09 -9.18
CA LEU A 78 0.09 0.94 -10.49
C LEU A 78 -0.01 2.29 -11.20
N GLU A 79 -0.17 2.27 -12.52
CA GLU A 79 -0.41 3.47 -13.33
C GLU A 79 -1.73 4.18 -12.98
N SER A 80 -2.70 3.44 -12.45
CA SER A 80 -3.99 3.97 -11.99
C SER A 80 -3.93 4.66 -10.63
N ASP A 81 -2.79 4.58 -9.93
CA ASP A 81 -2.62 5.23 -8.63
C ASP A 81 -2.46 6.75 -8.80
N LEU A 82 -2.76 7.53 -7.76
CA LEU A 82 -2.88 8.99 -7.83
C LEU A 82 -1.60 9.70 -8.30
N ARG A 83 -0.44 9.15 -7.96
CA ARG A 83 0.85 9.68 -8.40
C ARG A 83 1.93 8.63 -8.32
N GLN A 84 2.50 8.24 -9.46
CA GLN A 84 3.66 7.35 -9.53
C GLN A 84 4.96 8.17 -9.60
N VAL A 85 5.95 7.77 -8.80
CA VAL A 85 7.29 8.32 -8.79
C VAL A 85 8.25 7.17 -9.10
N HIS A 86 9.03 7.35 -10.16
CA HIS A 86 10.15 6.49 -10.48
C HIS A 86 11.42 7.20 -10.00
N GLY A 87 12.17 6.54 -9.12
CA GLY A 87 13.51 6.97 -8.73
C GLY A 87 14.47 6.78 -9.91
N TYR A 88 15.43 7.69 -10.03
CA TYR A 88 16.55 7.51 -10.95
C TYR A 88 17.57 6.55 -10.34
N LYS A 89 18.23 5.77 -11.19
CA LYS A 89 19.31 4.85 -10.83
C LYS A 89 20.49 5.54 -10.18
#